data_AF-A0A1H6WP65-F1
#
_entry.id   AF-A0A1H6WP65-F1
#
_cell.length_a   1.000
_cell.length_b   1.000
_cell.length_c   1.000
_cell.angle_alpha   90.00
_cell.angle_beta   90.00
_cell.angle_gamma   90.00
#
_symmetry.space_group_name_H-M   'P 1'
#
loop_
_entity.id
_entity.type
_entity.pdbx_description
1 polymer ?
#
loop_
_entity_poly.entity_id
_entity_poly.type
_entity_poly.pdbx_seq_one_letter_code
_entity_poly.pdbx_strand_id
1 'polypeptide(L)'
;MDKVTVYTWLKAGATLDEGLRLFAQESGEDHPFVGLAHYNHQVAYPILIRELAARAGISLGEVHRIRAGQKTGSFRENWPFLTDPACPPELKVLAADKITAYWSYVRAHEQLFDCTSREEQWATVKMLMENYKENRAIIAEFVHYREHGHVLGKHPIFAEMKELAKLRKLSPIDLVKMEGRLEHTIWRIEHELRKNKKPHLQADRERRLRIKRRQLKEVQRLIGEMQ
;
A
#
# COMPACT_ATOMS: atom_id res chain seq x y z
N MET A 1 4.23 -29.69 25.97
CA MET A 1 4.29 -29.05 24.63
C MET A 1 5.71 -28.60 24.27
N ASP A 2 6.26 -29.13 23.18
CA ASP A 2 7.59 -28.76 22.70
C ASP A 2 7.58 -27.42 21.93
N LYS A 3 8.56 -26.57 22.22
CA LYS A 3 8.74 -25.25 21.58
C LYS A 3 8.98 -25.40 20.08
N VAL A 4 9.66 -26.45 19.64
CA VAL A 4 9.97 -26.69 18.21
C VAL A 4 8.70 -27.00 17.42
N THR A 5 7.78 -27.79 17.97
CA THR A 5 6.50 -28.14 17.33
C THR A 5 5.58 -26.92 17.17
N VAL A 6 5.45 -26.09 18.20
CA VAL A 6 4.65 -24.86 18.11
C VAL A 6 5.31 -23.85 17.17
N TYR A 7 6.64 -23.77 17.18
CA TYR A 7 7.38 -22.88 16.29
C TYR A 7 7.26 -23.29 14.81
N THR A 8 7.30 -24.59 14.50
CA THR A 8 7.11 -25.12 13.13
C THR A 8 5.68 -24.91 12.64
N TRP A 9 4.68 -25.15 13.50
CA TRP A 9 3.28 -24.84 13.20
C TRP A 9 3.05 -23.33 12.96
N LEU A 10 3.62 -22.46 13.80
CA LEU A 10 3.56 -21.01 13.61
C LEU A 10 4.22 -20.56 12.29
N LYS A 11 5.32 -21.21 11.88
CA LYS A 11 5.97 -20.98 10.58
C LYS A 11 5.15 -21.46 9.39
N ALA A 12 4.43 -22.58 9.53
CA ALA A 12 3.60 -23.17 8.48
C ALA A 12 2.31 -22.38 8.19
N GLY A 13 2.05 -21.28 8.92
CA GLY A 13 0.86 -20.45 8.74
C GLY A 13 -0.18 -20.63 9.83
N ALA A 14 0.14 -21.39 10.88
CA ALA A 14 -0.70 -21.62 12.04
C ALA A 14 -2.12 -22.07 11.67
N THR A 15 -2.27 -23.12 10.87
CA THR A 15 -3.61 -23.60 10.47
C THR A 15 -4.43 -24.00 11.70
N LEU A 16 -5.73 -23.73 11.67
CA LEU A 16 -6.63 -23.98 12.80
C LEU A 16 -6.67 -25.48 13.13
N ASP A 17 -6.78 -26.35 12.13
CA ASP A 17 -6.90 -27.80 12.33
C ASP A 17 -5.64 -28.42 12.94
N GLU A 18 -4.45 -28.02 12.47
CA GLU A 18 -3.19 -28.47 13.07
C GLU A 18 -3.02 -27.90 14.48
N GLY A 19 -3.43 -26.65 14.71
CA GLY A 19 -3.40 -26.04 16.03
C GLY A 19 -4.33 -26.75 17.02
N LEU A 20 -5.53 -27.14 16.59
CA LEU A 20 -6.49 -27.88 17.40
C LEU A 20 -6.00 -29.29 17.70
N ARG A 21 -5.36 -29.97 16.74
CA ARG A 21 -4.70 -31.26 16.99
C ARG A 21 -3.59 -31.15 18.03
N LEU A 22 -2.74 -30.13 17.90
CA LEU A 22 -1.66 -29.85 18.87
C LEU A 22 -2.22 -29.53 20.26
N PHE A 23 -3.34 -28.82 20.33
CA PHE A 23 -4.02 -28.53 21.58
C PHE A 23 -4.67 -29.78 22.20
N ALA A 24 -5.37 -30.57 21.40
CA ALA A 24 -6.05 -31.79 21.81
C ALA A 24 -5.07 -32.87 22.32
N GLN A 25 -3.89 -32.97 21.70
CA GLN A 25 -2.84 -33.90 22.14
C GLN A 25 -2.35 -33.64 23.58
N GLU A 26 -2.43 -32.39 24.04
CA GLU A 26 -1.94 -31.99 25.37
C GLU A 26 -3.07 -31.80 26.39
N SER A 27 -4.29 -31.47 25.95
CA SER A 27 -5.44 -31.17 26.83
C SER A 27 -6.58 -32.19 26.78
N GLY A 28 -6.45 -33.21 25.94
CA GLY A 28 -7.48 -34.22 25.69
C GLY A 28 -8.43 -33.81 24.54
N GLU A 29 -8.88 -34.80 23.77
CA GLU A 29 -9.80 -34.60 22.65
C GLU A 29 -11.17 -34.09 23.09
N ASP A 30 -11.60 -34.42 24.31
CA ASP A 30 -12.90 -34.01 24.89
C ASP A 30 -12.91 -32.59 25.49
N HIS A 31 -11.85 -31.81 25.27
CA HIS A 31 -11.77 -30.49 25.87
C HIS A 31 -12.83 -29.53 25.26
N PRO A 32 -13.64 -28.82 26.06
CA PRO A 32 -14.74 -27.96 25.56
C PRO A 32 -14.31 -26.90 24.53
N PHE A 33 -13.06 -26.44 24.65
CA PHE A 33 -12.45 -25.52 23.68
C PHE A 33 -12.32 -26.10 22.27
N VAL A 34 -12.09 -27.40 22.10
CA VAL A 34 -12.00 -28.04 20.78
C VAL A 34 -13.36 -27.99 20.09
N GLY A 35 -14.43 -28.35 20.80
CA GLY A 35 -15.81 -28.21 20.31
C GLY A 35 -16.21 -26.76 20.01
N LEU A 36 -15.83 -25.82 20.89
CA LEU A 36 -16.06 -24.39 20.69
C LEU A 36 -15.30 -23.85 19.46
N ALA A 37 -14.08 -24.32 19.24
CA ALA A 37 -13.25 -23.90 18.13
C ALA A 37 -13.78 -24.36 16.77
N HIS A 38 -14.51 -25.47 16.71
CA HIS A 38 -15.24 -25.92 15.52
C HIS A 38 -16.56 -25.14 15.28
N TYR A 39 -17.14 -24.54 16.31
CA TYR A 39 -18.38 -23.76 16.19
C TYR A 39 -18.11 -22.27 15.90
N ASN A 40 -17.06 -21.69 16.49
CA ASN A 40 -16.71 -20.27 16.33
C ASN A 40 -15.21 -20.07 16.12
N HIS A 41 -14.79 -20.23 14.87
CA HIS A 41 -13.38 -20.18 14.46
C HIS A 41 -12.76 -18.79 14.67
N GLN A 42 -13.54 -17.71 14.49
CA GLN A 42 -13.02 -16.33 14.56
C GLN A 42 -12.60 -15.93 15.98
N VAL A 43 -13.35 -16.38 16.99
CA VAL A 43 -13.05 -16.08 18.40
C VAL A 43 -12.04 -17.08 18.96
N ALA A 44 -12.13 -18.35 18.57
CA ALA A 44 -11.25 -19.39 19.09
C ALA A 44 -9.81 -19.28 18.54
N TYR A 45 -9.63 -18.85 17.29
CA TYR A 45 -8.33 -18.85 16.63
C TYR A 45 -7.27 -17.96 17.32
N PRO A 46 -7.54 -16.70 17.71
CA PRO A 46 -6.58 -15.89 18.45
C PRO A 46 -6.26 -16.45 19.84
N ILE A 47 -7.26 -17.06 20.49
CA ILE A 47 -7.11 -17.67 21.81
C ILE A 47 -6.20 -18.89 21.70
N LEU A 48 -6.44 -19.77 20.72
CA LEU A 48 -5.64 -20.95 20.45
C LEU A 48 -4.16 -20.59 20.26
N ILE A 49 -3.85 -19.60 19.43
CA ILE A 49 -2.48 -19.14 19.19
C ILE A 49 -1.83 -18.63 20.47
N ARG A 50 -2.56 -17.84 21.28
CA ARG A 50 -2.05 -17.31 22.54
C ARG A 50 -1.76 -18.42 23.54
N GLU A 51 -2.68 -19.37 23.72
CA GLU A 51 -2.55 -20.46 24.67
C GLU A 51 -1.42 -21.42 24.29
N LEU A 52 -1.32 -21.80 23.00
CA LEU A 52 -0.24 -22.65 22.51
C LEU A 52 1.14 -21.97 22.62
N ALA A 53 1.21 -20.67 22.32
CA ALA A 53 2.43 -19.90 22.49
C ALA A 53 2.85 -19.75 23.95
N ALA A 54 1.88 -19.47 24.84
CA ALA A 54 2.13 -19.34 26.28
C ALA A 54 2.66 -20.66 26.86
N ARG A 55 2.05 -21.80 26.49
CA ARG A 55 2.49 -23.14 26.92
C ARG A 55 3.85 -23.55 26.38
N ALA A 56 4.22 -23.07 25.19
CA ALA A 56 5.53 -23.29 24.59
C ALA A 56 6.62 -22.30 25.07
N GLY A 57 6.29 -21.35 25.96
CA GLY A 57 7.22 -20.32 26.42
C GLY A 57 7.64 -19.34 25.32
N ILE A 58 6.80 -19.15 24.29
CA ILE A 58 7.02 -18.19 23.20
C ILE A 58 6.28 -16.91 23.55
N SER A 59 7.01 -15.79 23.63
CA SER A 59 6.40 -14.48 23.90
C SER A 59 5.48 -14.06 22.75
N LEU A 60 4.42 -13.30 23.06
CA LEU A 60 3.53 -12.76 22.02
C LEU A 60 4.30 -11.91 20.98
N GLY A 61 5.32 -11.16 21.39
CA GLY A 61 6.19 -10.43 20.46
C GLY A 61 6.94 -11.36 19.50
N GLU A 62 7.37 -12.53 19.97
CA GLU A 62 8.03 -13.55 19.14
C GLU A 62 7.04 -14.25 18.20
N VAL A 63 5.82 -14.54 18.64
CA VAL A 63 4.73 -15.01 17.75
C VAL A 63 4.46 -14.02 16.63
N HIS A 64 4.35 -12.72 16.95
CA HIS A 64 4.17 -11.68 15.94
C HIS A 64 5.36 -11.61 14.99
N ARG A 65 6.60 -11.75 15.47
CA ARG A 65 7.79 -11.80 14.61
C ARG A 65 7.86 -13.05 13.74
N ILE A 66 7.43 -14.21 14.22
CA ILE A 66 7.42 -15.46 13.43
C ILE A 66 6.34 -15.39 12.35
N ARG A 67 5.15 -14.89 12.70
CA ARG A 67 4.03 -14.72 11.76
C ARG A 67 4.28 -13.56 10.78
N ALA A 68 4.91 -12.47 11.21
CA ALA A 68 5.39 -11.40 10.33
C ALA A 68 6.62 -11.84 9.51
N GLY A 69 7.41 -12.77 10.04
CA GLY A 69 8.58 -13.40 9.44
C GLY A 69 8.24 -14.54 8.47
N GLN A 70 6.96 -14.88 8.29
CA GLN A 70 6.48 -15.44 7.03
C GLN A 70 6.73 -14.37 5.97
N LYS A 71 7.94 -14.35 5.43
CA LYS A 71 8.24 -13.68 4.17
C LYS A 71 7.22 -14.23 3.18
N THR A 72 6.23 -13.43 2.86
CA THR A 72 5.44 -13.55 1.63
C THR A 72 6.44 -13.29 0.51
N GLY A 73 7.26 -14.29 0.20
CA GLY A 73 8.37 -14.21 -0.75
C GLY A 73 9.23 -12.93 -0.72
N SER A 74 10.07 -12.77 -1.74
CA SER A 74 10.49 -11.43 -2.18
C SER A 74 9.27 -10.64 -2.68
N PHE A 75 9.29 -9.32 -2.62
CA PHE A 75 8.23 -8.48 -3.23
C PHE A 75 7.94 -8.88 -4.68
N ARG A 76 8.97 -9.31 -5.41
CA ARG A 76 8.86 -9.81 -6.79
C ARG A 76 8.25 -11.20 -6.90
N GLU A 77 8.38 -12.04 -5.88
CA GLU A 77 7.75 -13.37 -5.86
C GLU A 77 6.24 -13.25 -5.64
N ASN A 78 5.78 -12.27 -4.83
CA ASN A 78 4.35 -11.98 -4.70
C ASN A 78 3.73 -11.41 -5.98
N TRP A 79 4.55 -10.71 -6.79
CA TRP A 79 4.12 -9.98 -7.97
C TRP A 79 5.02 -10.31 -9.17
N PRO A 80 4.97 -11.56 -9.68
CA PRO A 80 5.90 -12.05 -10.70
C PRO A 80 5.82 -11.26 -12.01
N PHE A 81 4.63 -10.75 -12.34
CA PHE A 81 4.39 -9.91 -13.51
C PHE A 81 5.26 -8.64 -13.54
N LEU A 82 5.80 -8.16 -12.41
CA LEU A 82 6.69 -7.00 -12.41
C LEU A 82 8.03 -7.26 -13.11
N THR A 83 8.41 -8.54 -13.27
CA THR A 83 9.61 -8.95 -14.00
C THR A 83 9.36 -9.07 -15.51
N ASP A 84 8.10 -9.14 -15.92
CA ASP A 84 7.72 -9.28 -17.33
C ASP A 84 8.03 -7.98 -18.11
N PRO A 85 8.69 -8.05 -19.29
CA PRO A 85 8.83 -6.91 -20.18
C PRO A 85 7.49 -6.36 -20.68
N ALA A 86 6.46 -7.21 -20.85
CA ALA A 86 5.13 -6.80 -21.31
C ALA A 86 4.28 -6.09 -20.24
N CYS A 87 4.76 -6.07 -18.98
CA CYS A 87 4.05 -5.43 -17.88
C CYS A 87 3.92 -3.91 -18.08
N PRO A 88 2.69 -3.36 -17.95
CA PRO A 88 2.43 -1.94 -18.08
C PRO A 88 3.40 -1.10 -17.23
N PRO A 89 4.03 -0.05 -17.80
CA PRO A 89 4.96 0.80 -17.07
C PRO A 89 4.32 1.43 -15.83
N GLU A 90 3.01 1.66 -15.84
CA GLU A 90 2.24 2.19 -14.72
C GLU A 90 2.33 1.29 -13.48
N LEU A 91 2.26 -0.04 -13.64
CA LEU A 91 2.37 -0.98 -12.53
C LEU A 91 3.79 -1.00 -11.95
N LYS A 92 4.81 -0.79 -12.79
CA LYS A 92 6.21 -0.67 -12.34
C LYS A 92 6.43 0.61 -11.52
N VAL A 93 5.82 1.72 -11.91
CA VAL A 93 5.84 2.95 -11.11
C VAL A 93 5.12 2.73 -9.79
N LEU A 94 3.92 2.13 -9.82
CA LEU A 94 3.18 1.81 -8.59
C LEU A 94 3.93 0.85 -7.67
N ALA A 95 4.76 -0.03 -8.21
CA ALA A 95 5.61 -0.90 -7.39
C ALA A 95 6.63 -0.08 -6.58
N ALA A 96 7.26 0.91 -7.20
CA ALA A 96 8.17 1.83 -6.52
C ALA A 96 7.44 2.69 -5.47
N ASP A 97 6.26 3.21 -5.83
CA ASP A 97 5.41 4.00 -4.93
C ASP A 97 4.94 3.15 -3.74
N LYS A 98 4.60 1.88 -3.96
CA LYS A 98 4.19 0.94 -2.91
C LYS A 98 5.30 0.70 -1.89
N ILE A 99 6.54 0.51 -2.36
CA ILE A 99 7.70 0.34 -1.47
C ILE A 99 7.86 1.59 -0.61
N THR A 100 7.79 2.76 -1.23
CA THR A 100 7.91 4.06 -0.55
C THR A 100 6.80 4.27 0.48
N ALA A 101 5.54 4.05 0.10
CA ALA A 101 4.38 4.18 0.97
C ALA A 101 4.45 3.20 2.15
N TYR A 102 4.90 1.96 1.93
CA TYR A 102 5.09 0.97 3.00
C TYR A 102 6.14 1.43 4.01
N TRP A 103 7.33 1.83 3.57
CA TRP A 103 8.37 2.30 4.50
C TRP A 103 8.02 3.61 5.19
N SER A 104 7.25 4.48 4.53
CA SER A 104 6.73 5.69 5.18
C SER A 104 5.65 5.35 6.21
N TYR A 105 4.79 4.36 5.94
CA TYR A 105 3.81 3.85 6.90
C TYR A 105 4.48 3.22 8.13
N VAL A 106 5.48 2.36 7.94
CA VAL A 106 6.22 1.72 9.05
C VAL A 106 6.88 2.76 9.93
N ARG A 107 7.60 3.74 9.32
CA ARG A 107 8.23 4.83 10.07
C ARG A 107 7.20 5.71 10.80
N ALA A 108 6.09 6.06 10.15
CA ALA A 108 5.03 6.83 10.80
C ALA A 108 4.40 6.07 11.98
N HIS A 109 4.28 4.74 11.85
CA HIS A 109 3.76 3.89 12.92
C HIS A 109 4.70 3.84 14.12
N GLU A 110 6.02 3.74 13.89
CA GLU A 110 7.03 3.84 14.95
C GLU A 110 6.96 5.21 15.64
N GLN A 111 6.95 6.30 14.85
CA GLN A 111 6.87 7.66 15.35
C GLN A 111 5.62 7.93 16.20
N LEU A 112 4.50 7.26 15.90
CA LEU A 112 3.26 7.44 16.66
C LEU A 112 3.43 7.11 18.15
N PHE A 113 4.32 6.18 18.49
CA PHE A 113 4.61 5.81 19.89
C PHE A 113 5.56 6.80 20.58
N ASP A 114 6.38 7.52 19.81
CA ASP A 114 7.35 8.50 20.32
C ASP A 114 6.77 9.92 20.42
N CYS A 115 5.70 10.23 19.67
CA CYS A 115 5.10 11.57 19.65
C CYS A 115 4.44 11.94 20.99
N THR A 116 4.93 13.02 21.60
CA THR A 116 4.40 13.57 22.88
C THR A 116 3.43 14.74 22.68
N SER A 117 3.54 15.46 21.57
CA SER A 117 2.66 16.60 21.22
C SER A 117 1.41 16.16 20.46
N ARG A 118 0.26 16.79 20.75
CA ARG A 118 -1.01 16.54 20.04
C ARG A 118 -0.94 16.92 18.55
N GLU A 119 -0.24 18.00 18.21
CA GLU A 119 -0.10 18.43 16.82
C GLU A 119 0.77 17.45 16.02
N GLU A 120 1.83 16.96 16.65
CA GLU A 120 2.73 15.97 16.08
C GLU A 120 2.02 14.62 15.90
N GLN A 121 1.26 14.17 16.91
CA GLN A 121 0.41 12.98 16.81
C GLN A 121 -0.57 13.10 15.65
N TRP A 122 -1.24 14.24 15.49
CA TRP A 122 -2.16 14.45 14.38
C TRP A 122 -1.47 14.38 13.02
N ALA A 123 -0.31 15.03 12.87
CA ALA A 123 0.47 14.99 11.64
C ALA A 123 0.93 13.57 11.30
N THR A 124 1.45 12.82 12.29
CA THR A 124 1.91 11.44 12.15
C THR A 124 0.76 10.49 11.81
N VAL A 125 -0.40 10.61 12.49
CA VAL A 125 -1.61 9.83 12.17
C VAL A 125 -2.09 10.12 10.75
N LYS A 126 -2.11 11.40 10.35
CA LYS A 126 -2.50 11.78 8.99
C LYS A 126 -1.58 11.15 7.95
N MET A 127 -0.27 11.26 8.14
CA MET A 127 0.73 10.64 7.28
C MET A 127 0.58 9.12 7.21
N LEU A 128 0.36 8.46 8.35
CA LEU A 128 0.14 7.03 8.45
C LEU A 128 -1.10 6.60 7.66
N MET A 129 -2.22 7.31 7.83
CA MET A 129 -3.47 7.02 7.13
C MET A 129 -3.36 7.23 5.62
N GLU A 130 -2.71 8.30 5.19
CA GLU A 130 -2.51 8.59 3.76
C GLU A 130 -1.66 7.51 3.10
N ASN A 131 -0.53 7.15 3.70
CA ASN A 131 0.34 6.07 3.20
C ASN A 131 -0.35 4.70 3.22
N TYR A 132 -1.17 4.41 4.23
CA TYR A 132 -1.94 3.17 4.30
C TYR A 132 -2.97 3.09 3.17
N LYS A 133 -3.72 4.18 2.92
CA LYS A 133 -4.70 4.28 1.84
C LYS A 133 -4.03 4.11 0.48
N GLU A 134 -2.92 4.78 0.25
CA GLU A 134 -2.13 4.67 -0.99
C GLU A 134 -1.66 3.22 -1.22
N ASN A 135 -1.03 2.62 -0.21
CA ASN A 135 -0.57 1.24 -0.27
C ASN A 135 -1.71 0.25 -0.54
N ARG A 136 -2.90 0.44 0.05
CA ARG A 136 -4.09 -0.38 -0.21
C ARG A 136 -4.64 -0.18 -1.63
N ALA A 137 -4.66 1.05 -2.13
CA ALA A 137 -5.09 1.34 -3.50
C ALA A 137 -4.18 0.65 -4.52
N ILE A 138 -2.85 0.68 -4.31
CA ILE A 138 -1.89 -0.01 -5.18
C ILE A 138 -2.07 -1.54 -5.12
N ILE A 139 -2.25 -2.11 -3.92
CA ILE A 139 -2.49 -3.55 -3.77
C ILE A 139 -3.74 -3.98 -4.54
N ALA A 140 -4.82 -3.19 -4.50
CA ALA A 140 -6.04 -3.51 -5.23
C ALA A 140 -5.79 -3.59 -6.76
N GLU A 141 -4.99 -2.68 -7.31
CA GLU A 141 -4.58 -2.73 -8.72
C GLU A 141 -3.74 -3.98 -9.03
N PHE A 142 -2.80 -4.33 -8.15
CA PHE A 142 -1.91 -5.48 -8.34
C PHE A 142 -2.65 -6.82 -8.27
N VAL A 143 -3.57 -6.96 -7.31
CA VAL A 143 -4.43 -8.14 -7.20
C VAL A 143 -5.29 -8.28 -8.44
N HIS A 144 -5.93 -7.19 -8.90
CA HIS A 144 -6.77 -7.22 -10.09
C HIS A 144 -5.99 -7.61 -11.35
N TYR A 145 -4.79 -7.04 -11.55
CA TYR A 145 -3.93 -7.37 -12.68
C TYR A 145 -3.45 -8.83 -12.64
N ARG A 146 -3.09 -9.33 -11.45
CA ARG A 146 -2.70 -10.73 -11.27
C ARG A 146 -3.83 -11.69 -11.63
N GLU A 147 -5.07 -11.36 -11.32
CA GLU A 147 -6.23 -12.21 -11.54
C GLU A 147 -6.78 -12.13 -12.97
N HIS A 148 -6.79 -10.95 -13.58
CA HIS A 148 -7.47 -10.70 -14.86
C HIS A 148 -6.54 -10.34 -16.02
N GLY A 149 -5.25 -10.12 -15.76
CA GLY A 149 -4.25 -9.75 -16.78
C GLY A 149 -4.38 -8.33 -17.35
N HIS A 150 -5.24 -7.48 -16.80
CA HIS A 150 -5.40 -6.09 -17.22
C HIS A 150 -5.54 -5.14 -16.02
N VAL A 151 -5.30 -3.85 -16.24
CA VAL A 151 -5.29 -2.84 -15.16
C VAL A 151 -6.72 -2.45 -14.74
N LEU A 152 -6.96 -2.27 -13.43
CA LEU A 152 -8.25 -1.81 -12.92
C LEU A 152 -8.46 -0.32 -13.20
N GLY A 153 -7.39 0.48 -13.10
CA GLY A 153 -7.38 1.87 -13.54
C GLY A 153 -8.04 2.87 -12.58
N LYS A 154 -8.26 2.49 -11.31
CA LYS A 154 -8.81 3.38 -10.28
C LYS A 154 -7.74 4.31 -9.72
N HIS A 155 -6.49 3.87 -9.69
CA HIS A 155 -5.40 4.69 -9.18
C HIS A 155 -5.21 5.98 -10.01
N PRO A 156 -5.02 7.16 -9.38
CA PRO A 156 -4.88 8.44 -10.10
C PRO A 156 -3.76 8.46 -11.16
N ILE A 157 -2.73 7.64 -10.98
CA ILE A 157 -1.61 7.53 -11.91
C ILE A 157 -2.06 7.15 -13.33
N PHE A 158 -3.08 6.29 -13.46
CA PHE A 158 -3.55 5.83 -14.76
C PHE A 158 -4.22 6.97 -15.53
N ALA A 159 -4.94 7.84 -14.82
CA ALA A 159 -5.52 9.04 -15.42
C ALA A 159 -4.42 10.00 -15.90
N GLU A 160 -3.38 10.23 -15.08
CA GLU A 160 -2.25 11.08 -15.45
C GLU A 160 -1.51 10.54 -16.69
N MET A 161 -1.20 9.25 -16.70
CA MET A 161 -0.49 8.60 -17.81
C MET A 161 -1.33 8.56 -19.10
N LYS A 162 -2.64 8.35 -18.99
CA LYS A 162 -3.56 8.44 -20.13
C LYS A 162 -3.59 9.85 -20.71
N GLU A 163 -3.56 10.88 -19.89
CA GLU A 163 -3.44 12.27 -20.36
C GLU A 163 -2.09 12.52 -21.05
N LEU A 164 -0.98 12.03 -20.49
CA LEU A 164 0.33 12.15 -21.16
C LEU A 164 0.36 11.42 -22.51
N ALA A 165 -0.23 10.23 -22.58
CA ALA A 165 -0.36 9.49 -23.84
C ALA A 165 -1.23 10.22 -24.88
N LYS A 166 -2.26 10.96 -24.45
CA LYS A 166 -3.04 11.83 -25.34
C LYS A 166 -2.19 12.98 -25.87
N LEU A 167 -1.37 13.63 -25.03
CA LEU A 167 -0.50 14.72 -25.45
C LEU A 167 0.46 14.28 -26.56
N ARG A 168 1.03 13.08 -26.46
CA ARG A 168 1.92 12.51 -27.49
C ARG A 168 1.25 12.26 -28.85
N LYS A 169 -0.08 12.20 -28.90
CA LYS A 169 -0.86 12.00 -30.13
C LYS A 169 -1.30 13.32 -30.77
N LEU A 170 -1.07 14.46 -30.11
CA LEU A 170 -1.47 15.77 -30.62
C LEU A 170 -0.56 16.21 -31.75
N SER A 171 -1.11 16.99 -32.67
CA SER A 171 -0.34 17.65 -33.72
C SER A 171 0.56 18.74 -33.12
N PRO A 172 1.66 19.14 -33.80
CA PRO A 172 2.55 20.18 -33.28
C PRO A 172 1.82 21.53 -33.05
N ILE A 173 0.84 21.86 -33.90
CA ILE A 173 0.01 23.07 -33.72
C ILE A 173 -0.85 22.97 -32.47
N ASP A 174 -1.42 21.79 -32.20
CA ASP A 174 -2.23 21.57 -31.00
C ASP A 174 -1.38 21.52 -29.73
N LEU A 175 -0.14 21.04 -29.81
CA LEU A 175 0.82 21.08 -28.71
C LEU A 175 1.13 22.53 -28.28
N VAL A 176 1.43 23.43 -29.23
CA VAL A 176 1.68 24.86 -28.94
C VAL A 176 0.44 25.54 -28.34
N LYS A 177 -0.76 25.25 -28.86
CA LYS A 177 -2.01 25.75 -28.25
C LYS A 177 -2.22 25.23 -26.83
N MET A 178 -1.86 23.97 -26.59
CA MET A 178 -1.96 23.35 -25.27
C MET A 178 -0.94 23.93 -24.29
N GLU A 179 0.28 24.24 -24.74
CA GLU A 179 1.31 24.93 -23.97
C GLU A 179 0.78 26.25 -23.39
N GLY A 180 0.31 27.17 -24.25
CA GLY A 180 -0.21 28.46 -23.78
C GLY A 180 -1.41 28.32 -22.84
N ARG A 181 -2.27 27.31 -23.05
CA ARG A 181 -3.39 27.02 -22.14
C ARG A 181 -2.89 26.53 -20.78
N LEU A 182 -1.88 25.67 -20.76
CA LEU A 182 -1.29 25.14 -19.53
C LEU A 182 -0.57 26.23 -18.75
N GLU A 183 0.20 27.10 -19.41
CA GLU A 183 0.86 28.26 -18.81
C GLU A 183 -0.14 29.20 -18.14
N HIS A 184 -1.21 29.58 -18.86
CA HIS A 184 -2.25 30.44 -18.29
C HIS A 184 -2.95 29.77 -17.10
N THR A 185 -3.19 28.46 -17.16
CA THR A 185 -3.79 27.70 -16.05
C THR A 185 -2.87 27.66 -14.83
N ILE A 186 -1.58 27.43 -15.04
CA ILE A 186 -0.54 27.42 -14.00
C ILE A 186 -0.48 28.79 -13.33
N TRP A 187 -0.37 29.86 -14.12
CA TRP A 187 -0.37 31.23 -13.61
C TRP A 187 -1.60 31.53 -12.76
N ARG A 188 -2.79 31.11 -13.19
CA ARG A 188 -4.03 31.31 -12.43
C ARG A 188 -3.98 30.60 -11.07
N ILE A 189 -3.49 29.37 -11.03
CA ILE A 189 -3.36 28.59 -9.78
C ILE A 189 -2.33 29.24 -8.85
N GLU A 190 -1.19 29.68 -9.38
CA GLU A 190 -0.15 30.36 -8.61
C GLU A 190 -0.65 31.68 -8.01
N HIS A 191 -1.41 32.46 -8.79
CA HIS A 191 -2.03 33.69 -8.30
C HIS A 191 -3.07 33.43 -7.20
N GLU A 192 -3.86 32.36 -7.34
CA GLU A 192 -4.80 31.93 -6.29
C GLU A 192 -4.09 31.49 -5.01
N LEU A 193 -2.97 30.76 -5.13
CA LEU A 193 -2.12 30.36 -4.00
C LEU A 193 -1.53 31.59 -3.31
N ARG A 194 -1.00 32.56 -4.08
CA ARG A 194 -0.45 33.82 -3.55
C ARG A 194 -1.49 34.65 -2.79
N LYS A 195 -2.74 34.67 -3.26
CA LYS A 195 -3.83 35.40 -2.59
C LYS A 195 -4.26 34.76 -1.27
N ASN A 196 -3.97 33.48 -1.05
CA ASN A 196 -4.26 32.70 0.15
C ASN A 196 -5.64 32.92 0.82
N LYS A 197 -6.70 33.17 0.02
CA LYS A 197 -8.05 33.44 0.56
C LYS A 197 -8.74 32.20 1.17
N LYS A 198 -8.21 31.00 0.94
CA LYS A 198 -8.80 29.71 1.35
C LYS A 198 -7.69 28.72 1.71
N PRO A 199 -7.16 28.76 2.95
CA PRO A 199 -6.00 27.96 3.37
C PRO A 199 -6.28 26.44 3.32
N HIS A 200 -7.50 26.02 3.64
CA HIS A 200 -7.89 24.61 3.57
C HIS A 200 -7.85 23.98 2.16
N LEU A 201 -7.80 24.79 1.10
CA LEU A 201 -7.68 24.31 -0.30
C LEU A 201 -6.23 24.34 -0.82
N GLN A 202 -5.26 24.77 -0.01
CA GLN A 202 -3.87 24.91 -0.45
C GLN A 202 -3.28 23.58 -0.92
N ALA A 203 -3.40 22.53 -0.12
CA ALA A 203 -2.88 21.20 -0.46
C ALA A 203 -3.44 20.69 -1.81
N ASP A 204 -4.73 20.91 -2.05
CA ASP A 204 -5.40 20.49 -3.29
C ASP A 204 -4.92 21.31 -4.51
N ARG A 205 -4.69 22.61 -4.31
CA ARG A 205 -4.14 23.52 -5.33
C ARG A 205 -2.69 23.21 -5.67
N GLU A 206 -1.87 22.92 -4.68
CA GLU A 206 -0.47 22.51 -4.86
C GLU A 206 -0.38 21.19 -5.64
N ARG A 207 -1.24 20.22 -5.29
CA ARG A 207 -1.35 18.96 -6.04
C ARG A 207 -1.69 19.22 -7.51
N ARG A 208 -2.69 20.07 -7.79
CA ARG A 208 -3.08 20.44 -9.17
C ARG A 208 -1.95 21.17 -9.90
N LEU A 209 -1.27 22.09 -9.24
CA LEU A 209 -0.13 22.83 -9.79
C LEU A 209 0.99 21.87 -10.21
N ARG A 210 1.34 20.91 -9.35
CA ARG A 210 2.35 19.89 -9.63
C ARG A 210 2.02 19.08 -10.88
N ILE A 211 0.77 18.62 -11.00
CA ILE A 211 0.29 17.86 -12.17
C ILE A 211 0.39 18.72 -13.43
N LYS A 212 -0.08 19.97 -13.39
CA LYS A 212 -0.07 20.88 -14.56
C LYS A 212 1.34 21.24 -15.00
N ARG A 213 2.27 21.48 -14.08
CA ARG A 213 3.69 21.70 -14.39
C ARG A 213 4.34 20.47 -15.05
N ARG A 214 4.01 19.26 -14.59
CA ARG A 214 4.49 18.02 -15.24
C ARG A 214 3.95 17.90 -16.67
N GLN A 215 2.68 18.24 -16.90
CA GLN A 215 2.10 18.28 -18.25
C GLN A 215 2.79 19.30 -19.15
N LEU A 216 3.02 20.53 -18.66
CA LEU A 216 3.70 21.58 -19.41
C LEU A 216 5.12 21.14 -19.81
N LYS A 217 5.88 20.55 -18.88
CA LYS A 217 7.23 20.06 -19.14
C LYS A 217 7.26 18.98 -20.24
N GLU A 218 6.27 18.08 -20.26
CA GLU A 218 6.17 17.07 -21.31
C GLU A 218 5.80 17.72 -22.66
N VAL A 219 4.87 18.68 -22.69
CA VAL A 219 4.53 19.41 -23.93
C VAL A 219 5.76 20.14 -24.49
N GLN A 220 6.50 20.85 -23.64
CA GLN A 220 7.73 21.55 -24.03
C GLN A 220 8.79 20.59 -24.57
N ARG A 221 8.95 19.42 -23.94
CA ARG A 221 9.83 18.37 -24.43
C ARG A 221 9.40 17.89 -25.83
N LEU A 222 8.12 17.63 -26.02
CA LEU A 222 7.58 17.18 -27.32
C LEU A 222 7.76 18.25 -28.41
N ILE A 223 7.52 19.53 -28.10
CA ILE A 223 7.76 20.63 -29.05
C ILE A 223 9.24 20.69 -29.42
N GLY A 224 10.15 20.58 -28.45
CA GLY A 224 11.59 20.61 -28.68
C GLY A 224 12.13 19.41 -29.47
N GLU A 225 11.50 18.24 -29.36
CA GLU A 225 11.84 17.05 -30.17
C GLU A 225 11.40 17.19 -31.64
N MET A 226 10.53 18.17 -31.96
CA MET A 226 9.96 18.39 -33.29
C MET A 226 10.59 19.58 -34.06
N GLN A 227 11.50 20.32 -33.42
CA GLN A 227 12.27 21.43 -34.00
C GLN A 227 13.62 20.93 -34.52
#